data_AF-A0A2U1MHG1-F1
#
_entry.id   AF-A0A2U1MHG1-F1
#
_cell.length_a   1.000
_cell.length_b   1.000
_cell.length_c   1.000
_cell.angle_alpha   90.00
_cell.angle_beta   90.00
_cell.angle_gamma   90.00
#
_symmetry.space_group_name_H-M   'P 1'
#
loop_
_entity.id
_entity.type
_entity.pdbx_description
1 polymer ?
#
loop_
_entity_poly.entity_id
_entity_poly.type
_entity_poly.pdbx_seq_one_letter_code
_entity_poly.pdbx_strand_id
1 'polypeptide(L)'
;MPERVLTRVHSLRERLDSTLVSHRNEILMVLSRIESHGKGILKPHQVMAEFEAICKEDQTKLHEDGAFYEVLKSTQEAIVLPPWVALAIRLRPGVWEYVRVNVNALVVEELSVPEYLHFKEELVNGSASNGNFVLELDFEPFTASFPRPTLTKSIGNGVEFLNRHLSAKMFHDKDSMHPLLDFLHTHQSKGKNMMLNDRIQNLNGLQSVLRKASEYLSTLDAETPYSEFAHKFQEIGLERGWGNKAEGVMEMIHMLLELLEAPDACTLEKFLGRISMVFNVVILSPHGYFAQENVLGYPDTGGQVVYILDQVPALEREMRKRIKEQGLDIVPHILIVTRLLPDAVGTTCGQRVPFRTEKGILRKWISRFEVWPYIETFTEDCTIMAAPDFPVAERDNFSTFLGRPWRNYSRTIVMRSYLGDLIDPQGWCAWNKYSSLDTVEYIEYMNFGPGADTRNRVQWVGYHNNSTTDVEKFTVQSFLQGANEWLKSTDLPLCSGLYAKDCKRDSAQVY
;
A
#
# COMPACT_ATOMS: atom_id res chain seq x y z
N MET A 1 -4.49 -15.39 -43.15
CA MET A 1 -3.23 -14.64 -43.00
C MET A 1 -2.25 -15.54 -42.26
N PRO A 2 -1.00 -15.68 -42.72
CA PRO A 2 -0.06 -16.65 -42.18
C PRO A 2 0.28 -16.28 -40.74
N GLU A 3 0.23 -17.28 -39.85
CA GLU A 3 0.74 -17.19 -38.49
C GLU A 3 2.20 -16.73 -38.55
N ARG A 4 2.46 -15.52 -38.04
CA ARG A 4 3.82 -15.07 -37.75
C ARG A 4 4.32 -15.93 -36.60
N VAL A 5 5.00 -17.02 -36.94
CA VAL A 5 5.88 -17.73 -36.02
C VAL A 5 6.97 -16.74 -35.62
N LEU A 6 6.86 -16.20 -34.40
CA LEU A 6 7.96 -15.50 -33.73
C LEU A 6 9.13 -16.49 -33.69
N THR A 7 10.22 -16.15 -34.37
CA THR A 7 11.50 -16.86 -34.27
C THR A 7 11.88 -16.96 -32.79
N ARG A 8 11.93 -18.19 -32.28
CA ARG A 8 12.29 -18.54 -30.90
C ARG A 8 13.62 -17.86 -30.58
N VAL A 9 13.62 -16.90 -29.65
CA VAL A 9 14.87 -16.37 -29.10
C VAL A 9 15.52 -17.56 -28.39
N HIS A 10 16.73 -17.96 -28.81
CA HIS A 10 17.49 -19.03 -28.16
C HIS A 10 17.58 -18.76 -26.66
N SER A 11 17.30 -19.76 -25.83
CA SER A 11 17.45 -19.63 -24.39
C SER A 11 18.93 -19.35 -24.06
N LEU A 12 19.20 -18.65 -22.95
CA LEU A 12 20.57 -18.39 -22.53
C LEU A 12 21.38 -19.67 -22.37
N ARG A 13 20.72 -20.74 -21.93
CA ARG A 13 21.28 -22.09 -21.88
C ARG A 13 21.75 -22.57 -23.25
N GLU A 14 20.90 -22.51 -24.29
CA GLU A 14 21.28 -22.93 -25.64
C GLU A 14 22.50 -22.15 -26.16
N ARG A 15 22.57 -20.84 -25.84
CA ARG A 15 23.72 -19.99 -26.18
C ARG A 15 24.97 -20.40 -25.41
N LEU A 16 24.87 -20.59 -24.10
CA LEU A 16 25.97 -21.03 -23.25
C LEU A 16 26.51 -22.41 -23.62
N ASP A 17 25.62 -23.37 -23.92
CA ASP A 17 26.00 -24.72 -24.34
C ASP A 17 26.79 -24.68 -25.65
N SER A 18 26.38 -23.84 -26.62
CA SER A 18 27.12 -23.67 -27.87
C SER A 18 28.52 -23.06 -27.66
N THR A 19 28.63 -22.06 -26.79
CA THR A 19 29.91 -21.39 -26.46
C THR A 19 30.84 -22.31 -25.67
N LEU A 20 30.30 -23.15 -24.78
CA LEU A 20 31.07 -24.14 -24.02
C LEU A 20 31.71 -25.20 -24.91
N VAL A 21 31.06 -25.57 -26.01
CA VAL A 21 31.65 -26.49 -27.00
C VAL A 21 32.78 -25.80 -27.77
N SER A 22 32.60 -24.55 -28.17
CA SER A 22 33.56 -23.80 -29.01
C SER A 22 34.79 -23.28 -28.24
N HIS A 23 34.63 -22.91 -26.97
CA HIS A 23 35.65 -22.22 -26.15
C HIS A 23 35.85 -22.90 -24.78
N ARG A 24 35.84 -24.24 -24.77
CA ARG A 24 35.88 -25.06 -23.56
C ARG A 24 37.03 -24.72 -22.61
N ASN A 25 38.24 -24.57 -23.15
CA ASN A 25 39.45 -24.38 -22.35
C ASN A 25 39.47 -23.00 -21.69
N GLU A 26 39.11 -21.98 -22.45
CA GLU A 26 39.05 -20.59 -22.00
C GLU A 26 38.01 -20.41 -20.90
N ILE A 27 36.83 -21.00 -21.07
CA ILE A 27 35.76 -20.95 -20.05
C ILE A 27 36.14 -21.73 -18.79
N LEU A 28 36.74 -22.92 -18.95
CA LEU A 28 37.23 -23.71 -17.82
C LEU A 28 38.25 -22.92 -16.99
N MET A 29 39.15 -22.17 -17.63
CA MET A 29 40.11 -21.32 -16.89
C MET A 29 39.40 -20.28 -16.04
N VAL A 30 38.42 -19.56 -16.57
CA VAL A 30 37.69 -18.54 -15.79
C VAL A 30 36.90 -19.19 -14.66
N LEU A 31 36.17 -20.28 -14.94
CA LEU A 31 35.34 -20.97 -13.93
C LEU A 31 36.19 -21.63 -12.84
N SER A 32 37.35 -22.20 -13.18
CA SER A 32 38.27 -22.79 -12.19
C SER A 32 38.84 -21.72 -11.26
N ARG A 33 39.10 -20.51 -11.78
CA ARG A 33 39.54 -19.38 -10.94
C ARG A 33 38.43 -18.91 -10.00
N ILE A 34 37.20 -18.82 -10.49
CA ILE A 34 36.02 -18.54 -9.66
C ILE A 34 35.87 -19.62 -8.57
N GLU A 35 35.94 -20.90 -8.92
CA GLU A 35 35.87 -22.01 -7.98
C GLU A 35 37.00 -21.99 -6.94
N SER A 36 38.21 -21.56 -7.33
CA SER A 36 39.38 -21.52 -6.45
C SER A 36 39.25 -20.57 -5.25
N HIS A 37 38.27 -19.65 -5.29
CA HIS A 37 37.92 -18.82 -4.13
C HIS A 37 37.33 -19.64 -2.97
N GLY A 38 36.93 -20.89 -3.23
CA GLY A 38 36.29 -21.75 -2.26
C GLY A 38 34.84 -21.38 -2.01
N LYS A 39 34.25 -22.01 -1.00
CA LYS A 39 32.84 -21.85 -0.63
C LYS A 39 32.54 -20.37 -0.29
N GLY A 40 31.73 -19.68 -1.10
CA GLY A 40 31.47 -18.25 -0.90
C GLY A 40 30.56 -17.56 -1.93
N ILE A 41 30.44 -16.24 -1.81
CA ILE A 41 29.72 -15.36 -2.75
C ILE A 41 30.72 -14.40 -3.39
N LEU A 42 30.68 -14.29 -4.72
CA LEU A 42 31.40 -13.28 -5.48
C LEU A 42 30.45 -12.19 -5.99
N LYS A 43 30.89 -10.94 -5.87
CA LYS A 43 30.22 -9.75 -6.40
C LYS A 43 30.60 -9.53 -7.88
N PRO A 44 29.85 -8.70 -8.64
CA PRO A 44 30.06 -8.54 -10.08
C PRO A 44 31.50 -8.15 -10.45
N HIS A 45 32.09 -7.23 -9.71
CA HIS A 45 33.48 -6.79 -9.94
C HIS A 45 34.51 -7.88 -9.68
N GLN A 46 34.23 -8.82 -8.77
CA GLN A 46 35.12 -9.96 -8.48
C GLN A 46 35.00 -11.02 -9.58
N VAL A 47 33.78 -11.30 -10.05
CA VAL A 47 33.55 -12.20 -11.19
C VAL A 47 34.26 -11.67 -12.45
N MET A 48 34.14 -10.37 -12.72
CA MET A 48 34.83 -9.75 -13.85
C MET A 48 36.36 -9.70 -13.69
N ALA A 49 36.86 -9.50 -12.47
CA ALA A 49 38.30 -9.55 -12.21
C ALA A 49 38.92 -10.91 -12.58
N GLU A 50 38.21 -12.02 -12.36
CA GLU A 50 38.70 -13.35 -12.75
C GLU A 50 38.71 -13.57 -14.27
N PHE A 51 37.79 -12.94 -15.00
CA PHE A 51 37.86 -12.89 -16.46
C PHE A 51 39.05 -12.04 -16.93
N GLU A 52 39.26 -10.85 -16.35
CA GLU A 52 40.36 -9.95 -16.70
C GLU A 52 41.75 -10.51 -16.35
N ALA A 53 41.82 -11.49 -15.44
CA ALA A 53 43.05 -12.15 -15.03
C ALA A 53 43.55 -13.23 -16.00
N ILE A 54 42.74 -13.65 -16.99
CA ILE A 54 43.21 -14.58 -18.05
C ILE A 54 44.04 -13.83 -19.10
N CYS A 55 44.78 -14.55 -19.96
CA CYS A 55 45.63 -13.90 -20.95
C CYS A 55 44.81 -13.15 -22.02
N LYS A 56 45.37 -12.09 -22.61
CA LYS A 56 44.67 -11.23 -23.57
C LYS A 56 44.16 -12.00 -24.80
N GLU A 57 44.90 -13.00 -25.27
CA GLU A 57 44.48 -13.82 -26.42
C GLU A 57 43.18 -14.58 -26.12
N ASP A 58 43.06 -15.17 -24.93
CA ASP A 58 41.87 -15.91 -24.51
C ASP A 58 40.70 -14.98 -24.19
N GLN A 59 40.97 -13.78 -23.66
CA GLN A 59 39.95 -12.73 -23.54
C GLN A 59 39.37 -12.39 -24.92
N THR A 60 40.22 -12.17 -25.93
CA THR A 60 39.76 -11.83 -27.29
C THR A 60 38.87 -12.92 -27.88
N LYS A 61 39.23 -14.20 -27.73
CA LYS A 61 38.38 -15.32 -28.18
C LYS A 61 36.99 -15.31 -27.54
N LEU A 62 36.93 -15.12 -26.22
CA LEU A 62 35.65 -15.07 -25.49
C LEU A 62 34.83 -13.82 -25.78
N HIS A 63 35.49 -12.71 -26.14
CA HIS A 63 34.83 -11.49 -26.61
C HIS A 63 34.26 -11.64 -28.03
N GLU A 64 34.95 -12.35 -28.93
CA GLU A 64 34.50 -12.57 -30.31
C GLU A 64 33.23 -13.43 -30.39
N ASP A 65 33.14 -14.49 -29.56
CA ASP A 65 31.91 -15.28 -29.41
C ASP A 65 30.82 -14.52 -28.63
N GLY A 66 31.24 -13.71 -27.66
CA GLY A 66 30.42 -12.71 -26.97
C GLY A 66 29.38 -13.26 -25.98
N ALA A 67 28.90 -14.49 -26.14
CA ALA A 67 27.82 -15.02 -25.30
C ALA A 67 28.25 -15.26 -23.84
N PHE A 68 29.42 -15.88 -23.62
CA PHE A 68 29.94 -16.10 -22.28
C PHE A 68 30.36 -14.79 -21.59
N TYR A 69 30.99 -13.87 -22.34
CA TYR A 69 31.35 -12.56 -21.82
C TYR A 69 30.11 -11.75 -21.39
N GLU A 70 29.04 -11.72 -22.20
CA GLU A 70 27.80 -11.04 -21.83
C GLU A 70 27.11 -11.67 -20.61
N VAL A 71 27.23 -12.99 -20.43
CA VAL A 71 26.78 -13.69 -19.21
C VAL A 71 27.53 -13.21 -17.98
N LEU A 72 28.87 -13.19 -18.03
CA LEU A 72 29.69 -12.73 -16.91
C LEU A 72 29.42 -11.26 -16.58
N LYS A 73 29.36 -10.40 -17.61
CA LYS A 73 29.07 -8.98 -17.47
C LYS A 73 27.67 -8.71 -16.88
N SER A 74 26.70 -9.55 -17.21
CA SER A 74 25.32 -9.43 -16.72
C SER A 74 25.12 -10.12 -15.35
N THR A 75 26.10 -10.87 -14.86
CA THR A 75 26.03 -11.57 -13.58
C THR A 75 26.04 -10.57 -12.41
N GLN A 76 25.03 -10.65 -11.55
CA GLN A 76 24.89 -9.78 -10.38
C GLN A 76 25.53 -10.38 -9.12
N GLU A 77 25.62 -11.71 -9.07
CA GLU A 77 26.37 -12.44 -8.05
C GLU A 77 26.62 -13.88 -8.53
N ALA A 78 27.73 -14.45 -8.07
CA ALA A 78 28.05 -15.86 -8.27
C ALA A 78 28.18 -16.55 -6.89
N ILE A 79 27.53 -17.70 -6.74
CA ILE A 79 27.60 -18.53 -5.56
C ILE A 79 28.49 -19.73 -5.88
N VAL A 80 29.50 -19.96 -5.06
CA VAL A 80 30.48 -21.02 -5.27
C VAL A 80 30.27 -22.09 -4.20
N LEU A 81 29.84 -23.27 -4.63
CA LEU A 81 29.79 -24.51 -3.84
C LEU A 81 30.48 -25.60 -4.65
N PRO A 82 31.82 -25.79 -4.52
CA PRO A 82 32.57 -26.70 -5.36
C PRO A 82 31.93 -28.11 -5.40
N PRO A 83 31.73 -28.72 -6.60
CA PRO A 83 32.25 -28.30 -7.91
C PRO A 83 31.32 -27.37 -8.72
N TRP A 84 30.32 -26.77 -8.08
CA TRP A 84 29.29 -25.97 -8.73
C TRP A 84 29.49 -24.46 -8.53
N VAL A 85 29.26 -23.72 -9.61
CA VAL A 85 29.16 -22.25 -9.58
C VAL A 85 27.78 -21.85 -10.09
N ALA A 86 26.95 -21.28 -9.23
CA ALA A 86 25.63 -20.76 -9.59
C ALA A 86 25.69 -19.25 -9.87
N LEU A 87 25.15 -18.81 -11.00
CA LEU A 87 25.18 -17.42 -11.47
C LEU A 87 23.76 -16.85 -11.47
N ALA A 88 23.59 -15.67 -10.85
CA ALA A 88 22.37 -14.86 -11.01
C ALA A 88 22.60 -13.81 -12.10
N ILE A 89 21.93 -13.98 -13.24
CA ILE A 89 22.19 -13.23 -14.47
C ILE A 89 21.05 -12.25 -14.70
N ARG A 90 21.37 -10.96 -14.81
CA ARG A 90 20.39 -9.90 -15.05
C ARG A 90 20.61 -9.27 -16.41
N LEU A 91 20.03 -9.89 -17.43
CA LEU A 91 20.16 -9.45 -18.82
C LEU A 91 19.63 -8.03 -19.05
N ARG A 92 18.51 -7.70 -18.40
CA ARG A 92 17.85 -6.39 -18.45
C ARG A 92 17.16 -6.10 -17.13
N PRO A 93 16.85 -4.83 -16.81
CA PRO A 93 16.11 -4.51 -15.59
C PRO A 93 14.77 -5.27 -15.51
N GLY A 94 14.60 -6.04 -14.44
CA GLY A 94 13.39 -6.86 -14.20
C GLY A 94 13.39 -8.25 -14.83
N VAL A 95 14.43 -8.64 -15.57
CA VAL A 95 14.57 -9.98 -16.18
C VAL A 95 15.78 -10.67 -15.60
N TRP A 96 15.54 -11.82 -14.96
CA TRP A 96 16.55 -12.62 -14.28
C TRP A 96 16.54 -14.04 -14.83
N GLU A 97 17.71 -14.60 -14.95
CA GLU A 97 17.92 -16.02 -15.26
C GLU A 97 18.97 -16.57 -14.30
N TYR A 98 18.80 -17.83 -13.91
CA TYR A 98 19.66 -18.50 -12.95
C TYR A 98 20.20 -19.76 -13.59
N VAL A 99 21.51 -19.94 -13.52
CA VAL A 99 22.17 -21.13 -14.04
C VAL A 99 23.19 -21.62 -13.04
N ARG A 100 23.47 -22.92 -13.02
CA ARG A 100 24.66 -23.47 -12.36
C ARG A 100 25.53 -24.19 -13.35
N VAL A 101 26.83 -24.09 -13.14
CA VAL A 101 27.84 -24.73 -13.96
C VAL A 101 28.67 -25.66 -13.09
N ASN A 102 28.77 -26.93 -13.49
CA ASN A 102 29.72 -27.85 -12.89
C ASN A 102 31.10 -27.58 -13.51
N VAL A 103 32.07 -27.12 -12.73
CA VAL A 103 33.37 -26.69 -13.28
C VAL A 103 34.16 -27.88 -13.84
N ASN A 104 34.07 -29.05 -13.21
CA ASN A 104 34.79 -30.25 -13.65
C ASN A 104 34.19 -30.86 -14.93
N ALA A 105 32.86 -30.97 -14.98
CA ALA A 105 32.15 -31.59 -16.10
C ALA A 105 31.84 -30.59 -17.24
N LEU A 106 31.89 -29.29 -16.96
CA LEU A 106 31.44 -28.19 -17.83
C LEU A 106 30.00 -28.37 -18.32
N VAL A 107 29.12 -28.76 -17.40
CA VAL A 107 27.67 -28.92 -17.64
C VAL A 107 26.95 -27.72 -17.08
N VAL A 108 26.07 -27.11 -17.89
CA VAL A 108 25.20 -26.00 -17.48
C VAL A 108 23.79 -26.51 -17.25
N GLU A 109 23.23 -26.11 -16.12
CA GLU A 109 21.85 -26.39 -15.76
C GLU A 109 21.14 -25.08 -15.46
N GLU A 110 19.96 -24.90 -16.05
CA GLU A 110 19.07 -23.79 -15.70
C GLU A 110 18.41 -24.09 -14.36
N LEU A 111 18.29 -23.06 -13.53
CA LEU A 111 17.70 -23.13 -12.20
C LEU A 111 16.44 -22.28 -12.15
N SER A 112 15.41 -22.81 -11.49
CA SER A 112 14.31 -22.01 -11.00
C SER A 112 14.76 -21.10 -9.84
N VAL A 113 13.95 -20.09 -9.51
CA VAL A 113 14.21 -19.19 -8.37
C VAL A 113 14.36 -19.98 -7.05
N PRO A 114 13.46 -20.92 -6.69
CA PRO A 114 13.63 -21.70 -5.47
C PRO A 114 14.91 -22.54 -5.46
N GLU A 115 15.28 -23.18 -6.57
CA GLU A 115 16.52 -23.97 -6.66
C GLU A 115 17.78 -23.11 -6.49
N TYR A 116 17.79 -21.90 -7.07
CA TYR A 116 18.88 -20.95 -6.89
C TYR A 116 18.97 -20.45 -5.44
N LEU A 117 17.83 -20.15 -4.79
CA LEU A 117 17.80 -19.74 -3.40
C LEU A 117 18.23 -20.87 -2.46
N HIS A 118 17.84 -22.11 -2.75
CA HIS A 118 18.30 -23.29 -2.01
C HIS A 118 19.84 -23.41 -2.04
N PHE A 119 20.45 -23.13 -3.19
CA PHE A 119 21.91 -23.10 -3.32
C PHE A 119 22.56 -22.01 -2.44
N LYS A 120 21.89 -20.86 -2.25
CA LYS A 120 22.34 -19.81 -1.31
C LYS A 120 22.14 -20.22 0.15
N GLU A 121 21.09 -20.95 0.46
CA GLU A 121 20.83 -21.46 1.82
C GLU A 121 21.89 -22.50 2.22
N GLU A 122 22.24 -23.43 1.33
CA GLU A 122 23.30 -24.42 1.56
C GLU A 122 24.67 -23.77 1.82
N LEU A 123 24.91 -22.58 1.27
CA LEU A 123 26.12 -21.82 1.56
C LEU A 123 26.25 -21.50 3.05
N VAL A 124 25.15 -21.13 3.71
CA VAL A 124 25.12 -20.72 5.12
C VAL A 124 24.88 -21.90 6.04
N ASN A 125 23.87 -22.73 5.74
CA ASN A 125 23.38 -23.79 6.62
C ASN A 125 24.09 -25.13 6.38
N GLY A 126 24.84 -25.27 5.28
CA GLY A 126 25.37 -26.54 4.82
C GLY A 126 24.30 -27.47 4.24
N SER A 127 24.70 -28.68 3.85
CA SER A 127 23.81 -29.67 3.22
C SER A 127 22.86 -30.36 4.22
N ALA A 128 22.88 -29.95 5.50
CA ALA A 128 21.92 -30.37 6.50
C ALA A 128 20.59 -29.65 6.20
N SER A 129 19.77 -30.32 5.40
CA SER A 129 18.50 -29.83 4.84
C SER A 129 17.75 -28.89 5.78
N ASN A 130 17.57 -27.65 5.33
CA ASN A 130 16.32 -26.94 5.54
C ASN A 130 15.20 -27.94 5.25
N GLY A 131 14.35 -28.26 6.24
CA GLY A 131 13.39 -29.36 6.13
C GLY A 131 12.54 -29.24 4.85
N ASN A 132 12.04 -30.36 4.32
CA ASN A 132 11.29 -30.42 3.04
C ASN A 132 10.09 -29.45 2.90
N PHE A 133 9.73 -28.71 3.96
CA PHE A 133 8.59 -27.81 4.05
C PHE A 133 9.01 -26.43 4.60
N VAL A 134 10.01 -25.80 3.98
CA VAL A 134 10.30 -24.38 4.23
C VAL A 134 9.18 -23.52 3.63
N LEU A 135 8.78 -22.48 4.35
CA LEU A 135 7.79 -21.52 3.86
C LEU A 135 8.35 -20.74 2.66
N GLU A 136 7.78 -20.96 1.49
CA GLU A 136 8.03 -20.15 0.30
C GLU A 136 6.94 -19.09 0.13
N LEU A 137 7.36 -17.83 0.02
CA LEU A 137 6.44 -16.70 -0.21
C LEU A 137 6.37 -16.40 -1.72
N ASP A 138 5.33 -16.92 -2.37
CA ASP A 138 5.05 -16.65 -3.78
C ASP A 138 3.84 -15.73 -3.97
N PHE A 139 4.11 -14.49 -4.40
CA PHE A 139 3.08 -13.48 -4.70
C PHE A 139 2.64 -13.46 -6.17
N GLU A 140 3.27 -14.27 -7.03
CA GLU A 140 2.96 -14.29 -8.46
C GLU A 140 1.51 -14.74 -8.75
N PRO A 141 0.99 -15.83 -8.13
CA PRO A 141 -0.39 -16.25 -8.34
C PRO A 141 -1.42 -15.19 -7.92
N PHE A 142 -1.13 -14.42 -6.87
CA PHE A 142 -2.04 -13.40 -6.32
C PHE A 142 -2.16 -12.16 -7.22
N THR A 143 -1.24 -11.97 -8.16
CA THR A 143 -1.20 -10.81 -9.05
C THR A 143 -1.46 -11.17 -10.51
N ALA A 144 -1.75 -12.43 -10.82
CA ALA A 144 -1.97 -12.94 -12.18
C ALA A 144 -3.19 -12.32 -12.89
N SER A 145 -4.17 -11.81 -12.14
CA SER A 145 -5.33 -11.09 -12.68
C SER A 145 -4.98 -9.71 -13.24
N PHE A 146 -3.82 -9.15 -12.88
CA PHE A 146 -3.36 -7.86 -13.37
C PHE A 146 -2.35 -8.06 -14.50
N PRO A 147 -2.58 -7.46 -15.68
CA PRO A 147 -1.59 -7.53 -16.76
C PRO A 147 -0.30 -6.82 -16.33
N ARG A 148 0.85 -7.42 -16.64
CA ARG A 148 2.18 -6.88 -16.30
C ARG A 148 2.85 -6.27 -17.54
N PRO A 149 3.36 -5.04 -17.47
CA PRO A 149 4.12 -4.47 -18.57
C PRO A 149 5.47 -5.17 -18.71
N THR A 150 5.83 -5.61 -19.92
CA THR A 150 7.10 -6.29 -20.21
C THR A 150 8.18 -5.34 -20.74
N LEU A 151 7.83 -4.09 -21.07
CA LEU A 151 8.75 -3.09 -21.57
C LEU A 151 9.44 -2.37 -20.41
N THR A 152 10.78 -2.35 -20.40
CA THR A 152 11.57 -1.69 -19.35
C THR A 152 11.22 -0.21 -19.15
N LYS A 153 10.84 0.51 -20.23
CA LYS A 153 10.40 1.91 -20.16
C LYS A 153 9.11 2.14 -19.35
N SER A 154 8.35 1.08 -19.09
CA SER A 154 7.11 1.14 -18.31
C SER A 154 7.34 1.00 -16.81
N ILE A 155 8.56 0.64 -16.37
CA ILE A 155 8.91 0.56 -14.95
C ILE A 155 8.80 1.97 -14.35
N GLY A 156 8.04 2.09 -13.25
CA GLY A 156 7.73 3.37 -12.61
C GLY A 156 6.52 4.11 -13.19
N ASN A 157 6.00 3.69 -14.36
CA ASN A 157 4.87 4.32 -15.06
C ASN A 157 3.59 3.46 -14.99
N GLY A 158 3.33 2.85 -13.84
CA GLY A 158 2.24 1.89 -13.66
C GLY A 158 0.85 2.47 -13.89
N VAL A 159 0.64 3.75 -13.51
CA VAL A 159 -0.65 4.43 -13.70
C VAL A 159 -1.00 4.60 -15.18
N GLU A 160 -0.04 4.93 -16.05
CA GLU A 160 -0.30 5.04 -17.49
C GLU A 160 -0.72 3.70 -18.10
N PHE A 161 -0.08 2.61 -17.66
CA PHE A 161 -0.41 1.27 -18.12
C PHE A 161 -1.80 0.86 -17.64
N LEU A 162 -2.11 1.14 -16.37
CA LEU A 162 -3.44 0.89 -15.79
C LEU A 162 -4.52 1.70 -16.51
N ASN A 163 -4.28 2.97 -16.81
CA ASN A 163 -5.23 3.83 -17.53
C ASN A 163 -5.54 3.27 -18.92
N ARG A 164 -4.51 2.82 -19.66
CA ARG A 164 -4.71 2.17 -20.98
C ARG A 164 -5.47 0.85 -20.87
N HIS A 165 -5.20 0.07 -19.83
CA HIS A 165 -5.90 -1.19 -19.59
C HIS A 165 -7.37 -0.98 -19.24
N LEU A 166 -7.65 -0.07 -18.29
CA LEU A 166 -9.01 0.29 -17.89
C LEU A 166 -9.80 0.89 -19.05
N SER A 167 -9.21 1.84 -19.80
CA SER A 167 -9.89 2.45 -20.95
C SER A 167 -10.23 1.42 -22.04
N ALA A 168 -9.31 0.48 -22.33
CA ALA A 168 -9.57 -0.59 -23.29
C ALA A 168 -10.68 -1.54 -22.80
N LYS A 169 -10.70 -1.88 -21.50
CA LYS A 169 -11.76 -2.69 -20.90
C LYS A 169 -13.12 -2.01 -20.99
N MET A 170 -13.17 -0.72 -20.64
CA MET A 170 -14.35 0.15 -20.73
C MET A 170 -14.88 0.28 -22.16
N PHE A 171 -14.00 0.26 -23.16
CA PHE A 171 -14.39 0.35 -24.57
C PHE A 171 -15.00 -0.95 -25.10
N HIS A 172 -14.48 -2.12 -24.68
CA HIS A 172 -14.95 -3.42 -25.18
C HIS A 172 -16.19 -3.94 -24.47
N ASP A 173 -16.39 -3.57 -23.20
CA ASP A 173 -17.48 -4.05 -22.36
C ASP A 173 -18.21 -2.88 -21.67
N LYS A 174 -19.42 -2.57 -22.14
CA LYS A 174 -20.23 -1.50 -21.54
C LYS A 174 -20.63 -1.81 -20.10
N ASP A 175 -20.73 -3.08 -19.71
CA ASP A 175 -21.06 -3.43 -18.34
C ASP A 175 -19.91 -3.08 -17.37
N SER A 176 -18.68 -2.99 -17.88
CA SER A 176 -17.51 -2.55 -17.11
C SER A 176 -17.52 -1.07 -16.72
N MET A 177 -18.49 -0.27 -17.20
CA MET A 177 -18.72 1.12 -16.80
C MET A 177 -19.60 1.26 -15.54
N HIS A 178 -20.33 0.22 -15.13
CA HIS A 178 -21.17 0.28 -13.93
C HIS A 178 -20.38 0.62 -12.65
N PRO A 179 -19.16 0.09 -12.41
CA PRO A 179 -18.36 0.51 -11.27
C PRO A 179 -18.07 2.01 -11.21
N LEU A 180 -17.95 2.69 -12.38
CA LEU A 180 -17.77 4.14 -12.42
C LEU A 180 -19.05 4.88 -12.02
N LEU A 181 -20.20 4.38 -12.48
CA LEU A 181 -21.50 4.91 -12.07
C LEU A 181 -21.71 4.75 -10.56
N ASP A 182 -21.46 3.54 -10.03
CA ASP A 182 -21.58 3.23 -8.60
C ASP A 182 -20.62 4.09 -7.76
N PHE A 183 -19.39 4.27 -8.25
CA PHE A 183 -18.41 5.16 -7.61
C PHE A 183 -18.95 6.59 -7.51
N LEU A 184 -19.49 7.14 -8.59
CA LEU A 184 -20.04 8.51 -8.60
C LEU A 184 -21.30 8.65 -7.73
N HIS A 185 -22.10 7.60 -7.56
CA HIS A 185 -23.26 7.59 -6.64
C HIS A 185 -22.87 7.50 -5.17
N THR A 186 -21.89 6.65 -4.86
CA THR A 186 -21.45 6.40 -3.48
C THR A 186 -20.52 7.47 -2.94
N HIS A 187 -20.00 8.35 -3.82
CA HIS A 187 -19.10 9.42 -3.44
C HIS A 187 -19.80 10.45 -2.55
N GLN A 188 -19.34 10.56 -1.30
CA GLN A 188 -19.90 11.47 -0.30
C GLN A 188 -18.80 12.06 0.58
N SER A 189 -19.03 13.26 1.09
CA SER A 189 -18.15 13.89 2.08
C SER A 189 -18.96 14.52 3.20
N LYS A 190 -18.64 14.17 4.45
CA LYS A 190 -19.36 14.61 5.66
C LYS A 190 -20.89 14.42 5.58
N GLY A 191 -21.32 13.30 4.99
CA GLY A 191 -22.75 12.96 4.81
C GLY A 191 -23.48 13.78 3.74
N LYS A 192 -22.78 14.56 2.93
CA LYS A 192 -23.32 15.22 1.73
C LYS A 192 -22.96 14.40 0.51
N ASN A 193 -23.97 14.02 -0.28
CA ASN A 193 -23.77 13.36 -1.56
C ASN A 193 -23.05 14.30 -2.52
N MET A 194 -22.18 13.72 -3.34
CA MET A 194 -21.43 14.41 -4.37
C MET A 194 -21.69 13.76 -5.73
N MET A 195 -21.43 14.50 -6.80
CA MET A 195 -21.56 14.04 -8.19
C MET A 195 -22.98 13.64 -8.60
N LEU A 196 -23.47 12.45 -8.23
CA LEU A 196 -24.75 11.90 -8.65
C LEU A 196 -25.63 11.57 -7.44
N ASN A 197 -26.94 11.81 -7.56
CA ASN A 197 -27.94 11.33 -6.59
C ASN A 197 -28.79 10.18 -7.15
N ASP A 198 -29.65 9.62 -6.31
CA ASP A 198 -30.47 8.44 -6.60
C ASP A 198 -31.49 8.61 -7.75
N ARG A 199 -31.58 9.78 -8.40
CA ARG A 199 -32.43 9.95 -9.60
C ARG A 199 -31.84 9.26 -10.83
N ILE A 200 -30.53 9.08 -10.86
CA ILE A 200 -29.82 8.36 -11.92
C ILE A 200 -29.63 6.92 -11.44
N GLN A 201 -30.00 5.94 -12.26
CA GLN A 201 -30.02 4.52 -11.85
C GLN A 201 -29.25 3.61 -12.80
N ASN A 202 -28.91 4.10 -13.99
CA ASN A 202 -28.23 3.33 -15.01
C ASN A 202 -27.47 4.26 -15.97
N LEU A 203 -26.59 3.68 -16.78
CA LEU A 203 -25.72 4.41 -17.71
C LEU A 203 -26.51 5.20 -18.77
N ASN A 204 -27.65 4.69 -19.25
CA ASN A 204 -28.49 5.39 -20.21
C ASN A 204 -29.12 6.65 -19.59
N GLY A 205 -29.59 6.54 -18.34
CA GLY A 205 -30.09 7.66 -17.56
C GLY A 205 -29.01 8.71 -17.32
N LEU A 206 -27.81 8.28 -16.93
CA LEU A 206 -26.66 9.16 -16.76
C LEU A 206 -26.35 9.92 -18.06
N GLN A 207 -26.22 9.22 -19.19
CA GLN A 207 -25.91 9.85 -20.47
C GLN A 207 -26.99 10.86 -20.89
N SER A 208 -28.28 10.55 -20.66
CA SER A 208 -29.38 11.47 -20.94
C SER A 208 -29.33 12.73 -20.07
N VAL A 209 -29.05 12.59 -18.78
CA VAL A 209 -28.93 13.72 -17.84
C VAL A 209 -27.73 14.60 -18.21
N LEU A 210 -26.58 14.01 -18.52
CA LEU A 210 -25.37 14.75 -18.90
C LEU A 210 -25.58 15.56 -20.20
N ARG A 211 -26.25 15.00 -21.21
CA ARG A 211 -26.58 15.75 -22.44
C ARG A 211 -27.50 16.95 -22.15
N LYS A 212 -28.56 16.76 -21.34
CA LYS A 212 -29.45 17.85 -20.92
C LYS A 212 -28.73 18.93 -20.12
N ALA A 213 -27.81 18.53 -19.24
CA ALA A 213 -27.00 19.45 -18.46
C ALA A 213 -26.06 20.28 -19.35
N SER A 214 -25.40 19.65 -20.34
CA SER A 214 -24.55 20.33 -21.33
C SER A 214 -25.36 21.33 -22.18
N GLU A 215 -26.54 20.94 -22.68
CA GLU A 215 -27.43 21.84 -23.43
C GLU A 215 -27.83 23.07 -22.59
N TYR A 216 -28.17 22.87 -21.32
CA TYR A 216 -28.52 23.97 -20.43
C TYR A 216 -27.32 24.86 -20.08
N LEU A 217 -26.16 24.29 -19.74
CA LEU A 217 -24.95 25.08 -19.44
C LEU A 217 -24.51 25.93 -20.64
N SER A 218 -24.77 25.47 -21.87
CA SER A 218 -24.46 26.22 -23.10
C SER A 218 -25.26 27.53 -23.24
N THR A 219 -26.32 27.70 -22.44
CA THR A 219 -27.12 28.93 -22.38
C THR A 219 -26.63 29.94 -21.34
N LEU A 220 -25.70 29.54 -20.47
CA LEU A 220 -25.17 30.37 -19.38
C LEU A 220 -23.83 31.01 -19.76
N ASP A 221 -23.45 32.08 -19.05
CA ASP A 221 -22.10 32.63 -19.15
C ASP A 221 -21.07 31.70 -18.50
N ALA A 222 -19.86 31.63 -19.05
CA ALA A 222 -18.79 30.74 -18.58
C ALA A 222 -18.43 30.95 -17.09
N GLU A 223 -18.50 32.19 -16.60
CA GLU A 223 -18.18 32.55 -15.21
C GLU A 223 -19.36 32.40 -14.25
N THR A 224 -20.53 31.97 -14.72
CA THR A 224 -21.72 31.77 -13.88
C THR A 224 -21.40 30.82 -12.72
N PRO A 225 -21.54 31.24 -11.45
CA PRO A 225 -21.24 30.40 -10.29
C PRO A 225 -22.20 29.20 -10.18
N TYR A 226 -21.68 28.06 -9.71
CA TYR A 226 -22.49 26.83 -9.51
C TYR A 226 -23.75 27.07 -8.67
N SER A 227 -23.68 27.97 -7.67
CA SER A 227 -24.81 28.30 -6.80
C SER A 227 -26.05 28.80 -7.56
N GLU A 228 -25.89 29.42 -8.73
CA GLU A 228 -27.02 29.97 -9.50
C GLU A 228 -27.83 28.89 -10.21
N PHE A 229 -27.21 27.76 -10.56
CA PHE A 229 -27.86 26.65 -11.27
C PHE A 229 -27.91 25.33 -10.47
N ALA A 230 -27.42 25.33 -9.22
CA ALA A 230 -27.36 24.16 -8.35
C ALA A 230 -28.72 23.45 -8.19
N HIS A 231 -29.81 24.22 -7.99
CA HIS A 231 -31.15 23.65 -7.80
C HIS A 231 -31.61 22.85 -9.03
N LYS A 232 -31.42 23.43 -10.22
CA LYS A 232 -31.80 22.77 -11.47
C LYS A 232 -30.96 21.52 -11.74
N PHE A 233 -29.68 21.54 -11.36
CA PHE A 233 -28.81 20.36 -11.44
C PHE A 233 -29.26 19.25 -10.49
N GLN A 234 -29.63 19.61 -9.27
CA GLN A 234 -30.12 18.65 -8.28
C GLN A 234 -31.42 17.96 -8.72
N GLU A 235 -32.33 18.70 -9.36
CA GLU A 235 -33.59 18.16 -9.91
C GLU A 235 -33.38 17.07 -10.97
N ILE A 236 -32.34 17.22 -11.80
CA ILE A 236 -31.99 16.26 -12.86
C ILE A 236 -31.05 15.15 -12.38
N GLY A 237 -30.56 15.23 -11.14
CA GLY A 237 -29.78 14.17 -10.50
C GLY A 237 -28.30 14.45 -10.30
N LEU A 238 -27.85 15.69 -10.55
CA LEU A 238 -26.46 16.11 -10.40
C LEU A 238 -26.27 16.92 -9.11
N GLU A 239 -25.41 16.43 -8.22
CA GLU A 239 -25.03 17.10 -6.96
C GLU A 239 -23.79 17.98 -7.15
N ARG A 240 -23.28 18.60 -6.08
CA ARG A 240 -22.04 19.39 -6.12
C ARG A 240 -20.80 18.52 -6.41
N GLY A 241 -19.72 19.15 -6.88
CA GLY A 241 -18.42 18.50 -7.10
C GLY A 241 -17.97 18.42 -8.56
N TRP A 242 -18.75 18.99 -9.50
CA TRP A 242 -18.42 19.06 -10.93
C TRP A 242 -17.58 20.28 -11.31
N GLY A 243 -17.57 21.33 -10.48
CA GLY A 243 -16.96 22.61 -10.81
C GLY A 243 -17.56 23.74 -9.99
N ASN A 244 -16.79 24.82 -9.83
CA ASN A 244 -17.24 26.05 -9.15
C ASN A 244 -18.01 27.02 -10.05
N LYS A 245 -17.78 26.97 -11.37
CA LYS A 245 -18.43 27.80 -12.40
C LYS A 245 -18.89 26.96 -13.60
N ALA A 246 -19.78 27.51 -14.42
CA ALA A 246 -20.39 26.83 -15.56
C ALA A 246 -19.37 26.20 -16.52
N GLU A 247 -18.27 26.90 -16.82
CA GLU A 247 -17.18 26.39 -17.67
C GLU A 247 -16.56 25.09 -17.10
N GLY A 248 -16.19 25.09 -15.82
CA GLY A 248 -15.57 23.92 -15.18
C GLY A 248 -16.51 22.71 -15.11
N VAL A 249 -17.80 22.97 -14.84
CA VAL A 249 -18.83 21.93 -14.84
C VAL A 249 -19.02 21.36 -16.24
N MET A 250 -19.05 22.22 -17.27
CA MET A 250 -19.16 21.82 -18.67
C MET A 250 -18.00 20.91 -19.09
N GLU A 251 -16.77 21.28 -18.75
CA GLU A 251 -15.59 20.45 -19.05
C GLU A 251 -15.68 19.06 -18.40
N MET A 252 -16.08 18.98 -17.13
CA MET A 252 -16.25 17.70 -16.44
C MET A 252 -17.36 16.83 -17.04
N ILE A 253 -18.47 17.44 -17.45
CA ILE A 253 -19.58 16.74 -18.14
C ILE A 253 -19.13 16.22 -19.50
N HIS A 254 -18.40 17.01 -20.29
CA HIS A 254 -17.89 16.57 -21.59
C HIS A 254 -16.91 15.41 -21.45
N MET A 255 -15.97 15.46 -20.49
CA MET A 255 -15.06 14.32 -20.25
C MET A 255 -15.82 13.05 -19.88
N LEU A 256 -16.85 13.13 -19.04
CA LEU A 256 -17.65 11.95 -18.70
C LEU A 256 -18.47 11.43 -19.88
N LEU A 257 -19.02 12.32 -20.72
CA LEU A 257 -19.70 11.93 -21.96
C LEU A 257 -18.75 11.24 -22.94
N GLU A 258 -17.53 11.76 -23.11
CA GLU A 258 -16.48 11.14 -23.91
C GLU A 258 -16.12 9.75 -23.38
N LEU A 259 -15.97 9.59 -22.06
CA LEU A 259 -15.72 8.28 -21.44
C LEU A 259 -16.87 7.28 -21.61
N LEU A 260 -18.12 7.75 -21.63
CA LEU A 260 -19.28 6.89 -21.86
C LEU A 260 -19.44 6.48 -23.33
N GLU A 261 -18.88 7.26 -24.26
CA GLU A 261 -19.00 7.04 -25.70
C GLU A 261 -17.78 6.32 -26.31
N ALA A 262 -16.58 6.81 -26.01
CA ALA A 262 -15.30 6.28 -26.50
C ALA A 262 -14.18 6.50 -25.46
N PRO A 263 -14.09 5.64 -24.42
CA PRO A 263 -13.10 5.81 -23.37
C PRO A 263 -11.65 5.71 -23.86
N ASP A 264 -10.84 6.69 -23.46
CA ASP A 264 -9.39 6.71 -23.67
C ASP A 264 -8.63 7.00 -22.37
N ALA A 265 -7.35 6.62 -22.34
CA ALA A 265 -6.53 6.69 -21.14
C ALA A 265 -6.31 8.14 -20.63
N CYS A 266 -6.21 9.12 -21.54
CA CYS A 266 -5.93 10.50 -21.19
C CYS A 266 -7.16 11.16 -20.56
N THR A 267 -8.33 10.94 -21.14
CA THR A 267 -9.60 11.46 -20.61
C THR A 267 -9.94 10.79 -19.28
N LEU A 268 -9.69 9.48 -19.15
CA LEU A 268 -9.93 8.75 -17.90
C LEU A 268 -9.08 9.30 -16.75
N GLU A 269 -7.79 9.52 -17.00
CA GLU A 269 -6.87 10.08 -16.02
C GLU A 269 -7.27 11.48 -15.59
N LYS A 270 -7.59 12.35 -16.56
CA LYS A 270 -8.04 13.73 -16.29
C LYS A 270 -9.33 13.75 -15.50
N PHE A 271 -10.32 12.96 -15.89
CA PHE A 271 -11.61 12.91 -15.23
C PHE A 271 -11.46 12.43 -13.78
N LEU A 272 -10.86 11.25 -13.56
CA LEU A 272 -10.65 10.71 -12.20
C LEU A 272 -9.76 11.62 -11.35
N GLY A 273 -8.75 12.24 -11.97
CA GLY A 273 -7.85 13.18 -11.29
C GLY A 273 -8.53 14.48 -10.86
N ARG A 274 -9.59 14.92 -11.56
CA ARG A 274 -10.34 16.13 -11.20
C ARG A 274 -11.40 15.90 -10.13
N ILE A 275 -11.90 14.66 -9.97
CA ILE A 275 -12.84 14.34 -8.90
C ILE A 275 -12.16 14.59 -7.55
N SER A 276 -12.76 15.46 -6.73
CA SER A 276 -12.27 15.72 -5.38
C SER A 276 -12.56 14.53 -4.46
N MET A 277 -11.56 13.67 -4.28
CA MET A 277 -11.63 12.49 -3.39
C MET A 277 -10.85 12.66 -2.08
N VAL A 278 -9.77 13.44 -2.13
CA VAL A 278 -8.80 13.51 -1.03
C VAL A 278 -9.07 14.73 -0.16
N PHE A 279 -9.76 14.51 0.97
CA PHE A 279 -10.06 15.57 1.95
C PHE A 279 -9.29 15.41 3.25
N ASN A 280 -9.11 14.17 3.69
CA ASN A 280 -8.40 13.83 4.92
C ASN A 280 -7.23 12.91 4.54
N VAL A 281 -6.01 13.29 4.94
CA VAL A 281 -4.78 12.53 4.67
C VAL A 281 -4.13 12.18 6.00
N VAL A 282 -3.76 10.91 6.17
CA VAL A 282 -2.99 10.44 7.32
C VAL A 282 -1.61 10.00 6.82
N ILE A 283 -0.55 10.53 7.42
CA ILE A 283 0.84 10.19 7.14
C ILE A 283 1.42 9.52 8.38
N LEU A 284 1.96 8.30 8.24
CA LEU A 284 2.58 7.57 9.34
C LEU A 284 4.11 7.74 9.31
N SER A 285 4.70 8.15 10.43
CA SER A 285 6.15 8.20 10.60
C SER A 285 6.57 7.85 12.04
N PRO A 286 6.41 6.60 12.50
CA PRO A 286 6.45 6.26 13.94
C PRO A 286 7.80 6.41 14.63
N HIS A 287 8.93 6.23 13.92
CA HIS A 287 10.28 6.27 14.51
C HIS A 287 10.92 7.66 14.45
N GLY A 288 12.06 7.81 15.14
CA GLY A 288 12.83 9.04 15.16
C GLY A 288 12.22 10.16 16.00
N TYR A 289 12.91 11.29 16.07
CA TYR A 289 12.46 12.52 16.71
C TYR A 289 11.80 13.41 15.67
N PHE A 290 10.52 13.16 15.38
CA PHE A 290 9.82 13.99 14.39
C PHE A 290 9.47 15.35 15.02
N ALA A 291 10.05 16.45 14.56
CA ALA A 291 9.68 17.81 14.99
C ALA A 291 10.12 18.82 13.93
N GLN A 292 9.63 20.06 14.02
CA GLN A 292 9.99 21.14 13.10
C GLN A 292 11.37 21.76 13.42
N GLU A 293 11.79 21.71 14.69
CA GLU A 293 13.02 22.31 15.17
C GLU A 293 13.71 21.39 16.18
N ASN A 294 15.02 21.62 16.39
CA ASN A 294 15.84 20.98 17.44
C ASN A 294 15.94 19.44 17.39
N VAL A 295 15.74 18.83 16.21
CA VAL A 295 15.75 17.35 16.07
C VAL A 295 16.63 16.83 14.93
N LEU A 296 16.98 17.66 13.94
CA LEU A 296 17.79 17.21 12.80
C LEU A 296 19.19 16.77 13.26
N GLY A 297 19.63 15.59 12.79
CA GLY A 297 20.90 14.99 13.19
C GLY A 297 20.80 14.05 14.39
N TYR A 298 19.63 13.94 15.04
CA TYR A 298 19.40 12.94 16.08
C TYR A 298 19.30 11.54 15.47
N PRO A 299 19.53 10.47 16.26
CA PRO A 299 19.33 9.10 15.81
C PRO A 299 17.96 8.91 15.15
N ASP A 300 17.96 8.23 14.01
CA ASP A 300 16.76 7.96 13.19
C ASP A 300 16.02 9.22 12.69
N THR A 301 16.67 10.38 12.71
CA THR A 301 16.06 11.68 12.36
C THR A 301 16.88 12.40 11.29
N GLY A 302 16.36 12.40 10.06
CA GLY A 302 17.07 12.96 8.91
C GLY A 302 16.13 13.34 7.77
N GLY A 303 16.52 12.99 6.54
CA GLY A 303 15.82 13.39 5.32
C GLY A 303 14.33 13.04 5.28
N GLN A 304 13.89 11.98 5.96
CA GLN A 304 12.47 11.60 6.06
C GLN A 304 11.61 12.70 6.72
N VAL A 305 12.11 13.34 7.78
CA VAL A 305 11.35 14.40 8.48
C VAL A 305 11.23 15.63 7.59
N VAL A 306 12.34 16.04 6.97
CA VAL A 306 12.37 17.17 6.03
C VAL A 306 11.43 16.90 4.85
N TYR A 307 11.50 15.70 4.28
CA TYR A 307 10.64 15.29 3.16
C TYR A 307 9.15 15.43 3.50
N ILE A 308 8.71 14.93 4.66
CA ILE A 308 7.30 15.00 5.07
C ILE A 308 6.90 16.45 5.36
N LEU A 309 7.74 17.23 6.03
CA LEU A 309 7.46 18.63 6.34
C LEU A 309 7.39 19.53 5.10
N ASP A 310 8.12 19.20 4.04
CA ASP A 310 8.01 19.89 2.74
C ASP A 310 6.81 19.40 1.92
N GLN A 311 6.50 18.09 2.00
CA GLN A 311 5.40 17.46 1.28
C GLN A 311 4.03 18.00 1.72
N VAL A 312 3.80 18.12 3.03
CA VAL A 312 2.47 18.45 3.58
C VAL A 312 1.95 19.82 3.12
N PRO A 313 2.72 20.92 3.20
CA PRO A 313 2.26 22.22 2.70
C PRO A 313 2.00 22.23 1.20
N ALA A 314 2.80 21.51 0.40
CA ALA A 314 2.58 21.39 -1.04
C ALA A 314 1.28 20.61 -1.34
N LEU A 315 1.06 19.50 -0.64
CA LEU A 315 -0.14 18.68 -0.76
C LEU A 315 -1.39 19.44 -0.30
N GLU A 316 -1.33 20.18 0.82
CA GLU A 316 -2.44 20.97 1.32
C GLU A 316 -2.86 22.07 0.33
N ARG A 317 -1.89 22.78 -0.28
CA ARG A 317 -2.18 23.78 -1.31
C ARG A 317 -2.90 23.18 -2.51
N GLU A 318 -2.45 22.02 -2.98
CA GLU A 318 -3.09 21.33 -4.11
C GLU A 318 -4.48 20.80 -3.74
N MET A 319 -4.67 20.23 -2.54
CA MET A 319 -5.98 19.81 -2.04
C MET A 319 -6.95 20.99 -1.98
N ARG A 320 -6.56 22.13 -1.37
CA ARG A 320 -7.38 23.34 -1.28
C ARG A 320 -7.76 23.88 -2.65
N LYS A 321 -6.80 23.88 -3.58
CA LYS A 321 -7.01 24.30 -4.97
C LYS A 321 -8.08 23.42 -5.63
N ARG A 322 -7.92 22.09 -5.62
CA ARG A 322 -8.88 21.15 -6.24
C ARG A 322 -10.27 21.25 -5.63
N ILE A 323 -10.36 21.30 -4.30
CA ILE A 323 -11.63 21.45 -3.58
C ILE A 323 -12.36 22.72 -4.05
N LYS A 324 -11.64 23.85 -4.13
CA LYS A 324 -12.18 25.13 -4.58
C LYS A 324 -12.61 25.08 -6.05
N GLU A 325 -11.79 24.50 -6.92
CA GLU A 325 -12.09 24.35 -8.35
C GLU A 325 -13.34 23.48 -8.59
N GLN A 326 -13.60 22.50 -7.73
CA GLN A 326 -14.81 21.65 -7.79
C GLN A 326 -16.04 22.26 -7.10
N GLY A 327 -15.96 23.50 -6.60
CA GLY A 327 -17.11 24.19 -5.99
C GLY A 327 -17.52 23.64 -4.62
N LEU A 328 -16.55 23.10 -3.87
CA LEU A 328 -16.78 22.49 -2.56
C LEU A 328 -16.24 23.37 -1.44
N ASP A 329 -16.99 23.45 -0.34
CA ASP A 329 -16.62 24.21 0.85
C ASP A 329 -16.09 23.26 1.94
N ILE A 330 -15.07 22.47 1.60
CA ILE A 330 -14.47 21.48 2.51
C ILE A 330 -13.09 21.96 2.93
N VAL A 331 -12.83 22.00 4.24
CA VAL A 331 -11.48 22.24 4.76
C VAL A 331 -10.73 20.90 4.79
N PRO A 332 -9.62 20.76 4.05
CA PRO A 332 -8.82 19.54 4.08
C PRO A 332 -8.05 19.43 5.40
N HIS A 333 -7.78 18.21 5.83
CA HIS A 333 -6.98 17.92 7.02
C HIS A 333 -5.86 16.94 6.69
N ILE A 334 -4.64 17.24 7.15
CA ILE A 334 -3.49 16.35 7.04
C ILE A 334 -2.97 16.08 8.44
N LEU A 335 -2.95 14.81 8.85
CA LEU A 335 -2.47 14.38 10.15
C LEU A 335 -1.18 13.57 9.98
N ILE A 336 -0.09 14.03 10.59
CA ILE A 336 1.14 13.26 10.71
C ILE A 336 1.10 12.51 12.04
N VAL A 337 0.96 11.19 11.99
CA VAL A 337 0.95 10.32 13.16
C VAL A 337 2.36 9.77 13.36
N THR A 338 2.90 10.02 14.53
CA THR A 338 4.25 9.62 14.93
C THR A 338 4.29 9.48 16.44
N ARG A 339 5.35 8.88 16.97
CA ARG A 339 5.42 8.49 18.38
C ARG A 339 5.54 9.70 19.31
N LEU A 340 4.87 9.61 20.45
CA LEU A 340 5.06 10.47 21.61
C LEU A 340 6.35 10.08 22.36
N LEU A 341 7.23 11.07 22.55
CA LEU A 341 8.47 10.94 23.32
C LEU A 341 8.43 11.91 24.51
N PRO A 342 7.86 11.49 25.66
CA PRO A 342 7.66 12.37 26.82
C PRO A 342 8.96 12.91 27.43
N ASP A 343 10.06 12.17 27.32
CA ASP A 343 11.33 12.51 27.96
C ASP A 343 12.27 13.31 27.02
N ALA A 344 11.83 13.63 25.79
CA ALA A 344 12.59 14.38 24.80
C ALA A 344 12.55 15.89 25.08
N VAL A 345 13.34 16.35 26.05
CA VAL A 345 13.44 17.76 26.46
C VAL A 345 14.02 18.62 25.33
N GLY A 346 13.52 19.85 25.16
CA GLY A 346 13.96 20.79 24.11
C GLY A 346 13.32 20.56 22.75
N THR A 347 12.40 19.60 22.64
CA THR A 347 11.66 19.25 21.42
C THR A 347 10.14 19.35 21.65
N THR A 348 9.36 19.40 20.57
CA THR A 348 7.88 19.33 20.62
C THR A 348 7.34 17.91 20.49
N CYS A 349 8.17 16.87 20.67
CA CYS A 349 7.77 15.47 20.50
C CYS A 349 6.81 14.95 21.61
N GLY A 350 6.39 15.80 22.54
CA GLY A 350 5.59 15.49 23.73
C GLY A 350 4.06 15.47 23.57
N GLN A 351 3.50 15.63 22.35
CA GLN A 351 2.04 15.73 22.14
C GLN A 351 1.53 14.80 21.02
N ARG A 352 1.58 13.47 21.20
CA ARG A 352 1.31 12.46 20.15
C ARG A 352 0.81 11.11 20.69
N VAL A 353 0.76 10.07 19.85
CA VAL A 353 0.40 8.70 20.24
C VAL A 353 1.59 7.99 20.90
N PRO A 354 1.50 7.53 22.16
CA PRO A 354 2.58 6.80 22.82
C PRO A 354 2.76 5.39 22.30
N PHE A 355 3.98 4.87 22.40
CA PHE A 355 4.16 3.42 22.49
C PHE A 355 3.87 2.98 23.92
N ARG A 356 3.23 1.83 24.07
CA ARG A 356 2.94 1.25 25.39
C ARG A 356 3.05 -0.27 25.37
N THR A 357 3.18 -0.81 26.57
CA THR A 357 3.04 -2.24 26.86
C THR A 357 1.98 -2.41 27.94
N GLU A 358 1.73 -3.65 28.39
CA GLU A 358 0.91 -3.92 29.58
C GLU A 358 1.39 -3.17 30.83
N LYS A 359 2.69 -2.84 30.90
CA LYS A 359 3.31 -2.11 32.03
C LYS A 359 3.14 -0.58 31.92
N GLY A 360 2.47 -0.08 30.89
CA GLY A 360 2.26 1.34 30.63
C GLY A 360 3.09 1.92 29.49
N ILE A 361 3.13 3.24 29.42
CA ILE A 361 3.74 4.02 28.33
C ILE A 361 5.28 3.90 28.36
N LEU A 362 5.85 3.67 27.18
CA LEU A 362 7.29 3.67 26.95
C LEU A 362 7.79 5.09 26.67
N ARG A 363 8.48 5.67 27.65
CA ARG A 363 8.86 7.08 27.63
C ARG A 363 10.17 7.38 26.89
N LYS A 364 11.13 6.45 26.96
CA LYS A 364 12.45 6.60 26.32
C LYS A 364 12.38 6.40 24.81
N TRP A 365 13.27 7.07 24.08
CA TRP A 365 13.49 6.79 22.66
C TRP A 365 13.90 5.33 22.45
N ILE A 366 13.47 4.76 21.31
CA ILE A 366 13.75 3.38 20.88
C ILE A 366 14.22 3.47 19.44
N SER A 367 15.29 2.74 19.10
CA SER A 367 15.81 2.72 17.73
C SER A 367 14.78 2.15 16.77
N ARG A 368 14.77 2.64 15.52
CA ARG A 368 13.95 2.12 14.42
C ARG A 368 14.11 0.61 14.19
N PHE A 369 15.23 0.01 14.61
CA PHE A 369 15.46 -1.44 14.52
C PHE A 369 14.72 -2.23 15.60
N GLU A 370 14.23 -1.57 16.64
CA GLU A 370 13.65 -2.17 17.85
C GLU A 370 12.18 -1.77 18.07
N VAL A 371 11.57 -1.01 17.16
CA VAL A 371 10.18 -0.54 17.29
C VAL A 371 9.13 -1.62 17.02
N TRP A 372 9.51 -2.72 16.36
CA TRP A 372 8.60 -3.74 15.84
C TRP A 372 7.58 -4.28 16.86
N PRO A 373 7.94 -4.58 18.12
CA PRO A 373 7.00 -5.11 19.11
C PRO A 373 5.86 -4.16 19.50
N TYR A 374 5.95 -2.88 19.11
CA TYR A 374 5.01 -1.84 19.54
C TYR A 374 4.10 -1.35 18.41
N ILE A 375 4.37 -1.74 17.16
CA ILE A 375 3.65 -1.22 15.99
C ILE A 375 2.17 -1.61 16.03
N GLU A 376 1.85 -2.85 16.41
CA GLU A 376 0.47 -3.32 16.49
C GLU A 376 -0.35 -2.50 17.50
N THR A 377 0.12 -2.37 18.74
CA THR A 377 -0.55 -1.54 19.75
C THR A 377 -0.58 -0.06 19.35
N PHE A 378 0.46 0.45 18.70
CA PHE A 378 0.48 1.82 18.19
C PHE A 378 -0.55 2.05 17.07
N THR A 379 -0.86 1.03 16.26
CA THR A 379 -1.94 1.07 15.27
C THR A 379 -3.32 1.05 15.92
N GLU A 380 -3.48 0.30 17.03
CA GLU A 380 -4.73 0.27 17.80
C GLU A 380 -4.98 1.54 18.63
N ASP A 381 -3.93 2.19 19.11
CA ASP A 381 -3.99 3.29 20.08
C ASP A 381 -4.65 4.54 19.49
N CYS A 382 -5.97 4.59 19.62
CA CYS A 382 -6.82 5.73 19.29
C CYS A 382 -7.08 6.60 20.52
N THR A 383 -6.85 7.90 20.38
CA THR A 383 -7.25 8.91 21.36
C THR A 383 -8.41 9.71 20.78
N ILE A 384 -9.61 9.54 21.36
CA ILE A 384 -10.82 10.29 20.99
C ILE A 384 -11.02 11.37 22.03
N MET A 385 -10.61 12.60 21.73
CA MET A 385 -10.77 13.75 22.63
C MET A 385 -11.04 15.04 21.86
N ALA A 386 -11.54 16.05 22.56
CA ALA A 386 -11.68 17.39 22.01
C ALA A 386 -10.31 17.92 21.53
N ALA A 387 -10.31 18.67 20.43
CA ALA A 387 -9.10 19.34 19.96
C ALA A 387 -8.60 20.34 21.04
N PRO A 388 -7.27 20.55 21.17
CA PRO A 388 -6.72 21.39 22.24
C PRO A 388 -7.22 22.84 22.23
N ASP A 389 -7.59 23.36 21.06
CA ASP A 389 -8.13 24.70 20.83
C ASP A 389 -9.64 24.81 21.09
N PHE A 390 -10.33 23.71 21.39
CA PHE A 390 -11.75 23.71 21.74
C PHE A 390 -11.94 24.11 23.22
N PRO A 391 -12.53 25.30 23.52
CA PRO A 391 -12.58 25.84 24.87
C PRO A 391 -13.33 24.92 25.84
N VAL A 392 -12.72 24.65 27.00
CA VAL A 392 -13.33 23.78 28.03
C VAL A 392 -14.71 24.29 28.45
N ALA A 393 -14.87 25.61 28.57
CA ALA A 393 -16.14 26.25 28.94
C ALA A 393 -17.28 26.05 27.92
N GLU A 394 -16.96 25.71 26.67
CA GLU A 394 -17.95 25.46 25.62
C GLU A 394 -18.28 23.98 25.46
N ARG A 395 -17.50 23.07 26.06
CA ARG A 395 -17.66 21.62 25.89
C ARG A 395 -19.03 21.11 26.35
N ASP A 396 -19.55 21.68 27.43
CA ASP A 396 -20.86 21.30 27.99
C ASP A 396 -22.03 21.67 27.06
N ASN A 397 -21.82 22.52 26.04
CA ASN A 397 -22.85 22.93 25.10
C ASN A 397 -23.02 21.97 23.91
N PHE A 398 -22.15 20.97 23.75
CA PHE A 398 -22.15 20.09 22.57
C PHE A 398 -22.14 18.61 22.96
N SER A 399 -23.25 17.91 22.68
CA SER A 399 -23.30 16.46 22.82
C SER A 399 -22.46 15.78 21.72
N THR A 400 -21.42 15.05 22.12
CA THR A 400 -20.56 14.28 21.20
C THR A 400 -20.72 12.79 21.46
N PHE A 401 -21.04 12.03 20.41
CA PHE A 401 -21.25 10.59 20.49
C PHE A 401 -20.15 9.85 19.70
N LEU A 402 -19.81 8.64 20.11
CA LEU A 402 -18.86 7.72 19.47
C LEU A 402 -19.28 7.34 18.04
N GLY A 403 -20.59 7.38 17.76
CA GLY A 403 -21.11 7.10 16.43
C GLY A 403 -22.62 6.97 16.40
N ARG A 404 -23.13 6.69 15.20
CA ARG A 404 -24.56 6.51 14.92
C ARG A 404 -24.74 5.38 13.91
N PRO A 405 -25.71 4.45 14.11
CA PRO A 405 -25.97 3.36 13.19
C PRO A 405 -26.49 3.85 11.84
N TRP A 406 -25.82 3.44 10.76
CA TRP A 406 -26.28 3.67 9.40
C TRP A 406 -27.01 2.43 8.88
N ARG A 407 -28.34 2.43 9.01
CA ARG A 407 -29.25 1.32 8.66
C ARG A 407 -29.04 0.05 9.51
N ASN A 408 -29.83 -0.97 9.24
CA ASN A 408 -29.76 -2.28 9.90
C ASN A 408 -28.41 -2.97 9.63
N TYR A 409 -27.94 -3.80 10.57
CA TYR A 409 -26.65 -4.53 10.49
C TYR A 409 -25.39 -3.66 10.53
N SER A 410 -25.52 -2.37 10.86
CA SER A 410 -24.37 -1.51 11.09
C SER A 410 -23.55 -2.01 12.28
N ARG A 411 -22.23 -2.13 12.10
CA ARG A 411 -21.29 -2.61 13.11
C ARG A 411 -20.19 -1.59 13.39
N THR A 412 -19.89 -1.32 14.65
CA THR A 412 -18.81 -0.41 15.05
C THR A 412 -18.19 -0.88 16.36
N ILE A 413 -16.85 -0.84 16.45
CA ILE A 413 -16.11 -1.25 17.64
C ILE A 413 -15.17 -0.11 18.04
N VAL A 414 -15.25 0.29 19.31
CA VAL A 414 -14.28 1.19 19.95
C VAL A 414 -13.63 0.39 21.06
N MET A 415 -12.37 0.02 20.86
CA MET A 415 -11.65 -0.83 21.79
C MET A 415 -10.30 -0.21 22.18
N ARG A 416 -9.89 -0.43 23.44
CA ARG A 416 -8.58 -0.09 24.00
C ARG A 416 -8.17 1.37 23.77
N SER A 417 -9.14 2.26 23.63
CA SER A 417 -8.94 3.65 23.24
C SER A 417 -9.07 4.60 24.44
N TYR A 418 -8.36 5.73 24.39
CA TYR A 418 -8.58 6.82 25.35
C TYR A 418 -9.79 7.65 24.93
N LEU A 419 -10.80 7.77 25.79
CA LEU A 419 -12.00 8.57 25.58
C LEU A 419 -11.96 9.80 26.48
N GLY A 420 -11.90 10.98 25.86
CA GLY A 420 -11.89 12.29 26.51
C GLY A 420 -13.24 12.66 27.13
N ASP A 421 -13.25 13.76 27.88
CA ASP A 421 -14.38 14.25 28.68
C ASP A 421 -15.59 14.69 27.87
N LEU A 422 -15.41 14.95 26.57
CA LEU A 422 -16.46 15.40 25.66
C LEU A 422 -17.47 14.30 25.26
N ILE A 423 -17.16 13.01 25.48
CA ILE A 423 -18.05 11.92 25.09
C ILE A 423 -19.30 11.91 25.97
N ASP A 424 -20.47 12.05 25.34
CA ASP A 424 -21.78 12.00 25.99
C ASP A 424 -21.92 10.68 26.77
N PRO A 425 -22.46 10.69 27.99
CA PRO A 425 -22.63 9.48 28.79
C PRO A 425 -23.44 8.38 28.08
N GLN A 426 -24.33 8.73 27.15
CA GLN A 426 -25.06 7.77 26.31
C GLN A 426 -24.14 7.03 25.33
N GLY A 427 -23.01 7.62 24.96
CA GLY A 427 -21.96 7.08 24.10
C GLY A 427 -22.34 7.01 22.63
N TRP A 428 -23.54 6.51 22.31
CA TRP A 428 -24.03 6.32 20.94
C TRP A 428 -25.34 7.05 20.74
N CYS A 429 -25.61 7.49 19.51
CA CYS A 429 -26.85 8.22 19.20
C CYS A 429 -27.58 7.57 18.03
N ALA A 430 -28.89 7.35 18.18
CA ALA A 430 -29.71 6.75 17.13
C ALA A 430 -29.77 7.69 15.92
N TRP A 431 -29.66 7.16 14.70
CA TRP A 431 -29.67 7.98 13.49
C TRP A 431 -31.05 8.57 13.17
N ASN A 432 -32.07 7.72 12.99
CA ASN A 432 -33.46 8.09 12.75
C ASN A 432 -34.41 6.86 12.92
N LYS A 433 -35.71 7.03 12.67
CA LYS A 433 -36.77 6.01 12.86
C LYS A 433 -36.68 4.77 11.94
N TYR A 434 -35.71 4.69 11.02
CA TYR A 434 -35.61 3.62 10.01
C TYR A 434 -34.64 2.48 10.36
N SER A 435 -33.87 2.61 11.45
CA SER A 435 -32.94 1.55 11.88
C SER A 435 -33.57 0.76 13.03
N SER A 436 -33.73 -0.56 12.87
CA SER A 436 -34.03 -1.42 14.02
C SER A 436 -32.75 -1.55 14.85
N LEU A 437 -32.79 -0.98 16.05
CA LEU A 437 -31.70 -1.05 17.05
C LEU A 437 -31.45 -2.48 17.55
N ASP A 438 -32.26 -3.44 17.10
CA ASP A 438 -32.14 -4.87 17.40
C ASP A 438 -31.18 -5.60 16.46
N THR A 439 -30.80 -4.96 15.35
CA THR A 439 -29.98 -5.58 14.29
C THR A 439 -28.59 -4.98 14.16
N VAL A 440 -28.25 -3.98 14.96
CA VAL A 440 -26.93 -3.31 14.93
C VAL A 440 -25.95 -4.01 15.88
N GLU A 441 -24.65 -3.78 15.73
CA GLU A 441 -23.63 -4.35 16.63
C GLU A 441 -22.58 -3.31 17.01
N TYR A 442 -22.72 -2.74 18.19
CA TYR A 442 -21.92 -1.63 18.69
C TYR A 442 -21.18 -2.04 19.94
N ILE A 443 -19.85 -2.09 19.86
CA ILE A 443 -19.02 -2.71 20.89
C ILE A 443 -18.07 -1.67 21.49
N GLU A 444 -18.08 -1.56 22.82
CA GLU A 444 -17.03 -0.87 23.58
C GLU A 444 -16.21 -1.90 24.38
N TYR A 445 -14.88 -1.83 24.34
CA TYR A 445 -14.05 -2.83 25.01
C TYR A 445 -12.75 -2.25 25.57
N MET A 446 -12.55 -2.34 26.89
CA MET A 446 -11.33 -1.84 27.57
C MET A 446 -10.91 -0.41 27.22
N ASN A 447 -11.88 0.47 26.93
CA ASN A 447 -11.61 1.90 26.79
C ASN A 447 -11.30 2.53 28.15
N PHE A 448 -10.53 3.62 28.16
CA PHE A 448 -10.10 4.30 29.38
C PHE A 448 -10.16 5.82 29.22
N GLY A 449 -10.10 6.56 30.32
CA GLY A 449 -10.29 8.01 30.32
C GLY A 449 -11.69 8.46 30.77
N PRO A 450 -11.92 9.77 30.95
CA PRO A 450 -13.15 10.31 31.53
C PRO A 450 -14.42 9.98 30.72
N GLY A 451 -14.32 9.88 29.39
CA GLY A 451 -15.43 9.52 28.51
C GLY A 451 -15.73 8.01 28.41
N ALA A 452 -14.91 7.17 29.06
CA ALA A 452 -15.06 5.71 29.01
C ALA A 452 -16.03 5.13 30.06
N ASP A 453 -16.63 5.97 30.89
CA ASP A 453 -17.67 5.54 31.83
C ASP A 453 -18.92 5.08 31.07
N THR A 454 -19.26 3.80 31.23
CA THR A 454 -20.34 3.15 30.49
C THR A 454 -21.68 3.08 31.24
N ARG A 455 -21.77 3.62 32.48
CA ARG A 455 -22.95 3.49 33.34
C ARG A 455 -24.25 4.03 32.74
N ASN A 456 -24.15 5.05 31.88
CA ASN A 456 -25.30 5.74 31.28
C ASN A 456 -25.44 5.45 29.78
N ARG A 457 -24.76 4.42 29.26
CA ARG A 457 -24.77 4.07 27.85
C ARG A 457 -26.14 3.64 27.37
N VAL A 458 -26.36 3.81 26.07
CA VAL A 458 -27.58 3.34 25.39
C VAL A 458 -27.90 1.88 25.71
N GLN A 459 -29.18 1.58 25.80
CA GLN A 459 -29.70 0.23 26.10
C GLN A 459 -30.15 -0.50 24.83
N TRP A 460 -29.43 -0.33 23.73
CA TRP A 460 -29.75 -1.00 22.47
C TRP A 460 -29.48 -2.50 22.61
N VAL A 461 -30.35 -3.35 22.05
CA VAL A 461 -30.13 -4.81 22.06
C VAL A 461 -28.80 -5.16 21.39
N GLY A 462 -28.44 -4.42 20.33
CA GLY A 462 -27.17 -4.54 19.62
C GLY A 462 -25.97 -3.84 20.26
N TYR A 463 -26.09 -3.30 21.48
CA TYR A 463 -24.95 -2.68 22.19
C TYR A 463 -24.31 -3.69 23.14
N HIS A 464 -23.00 -3.87 23.00
CA HIS A 464 -22.21 -4.80 23.78
C HIS A 464 -21.09 -4.05 24.50
N ASN A 465 -21.03 -4.17 25.82
CA ASN A 465 -19.99 -3.54 26.62
C ASN A 465 -19.07 -4.59 27.24
N ASN A 466 -17.77 -4.41 27.00
CA ASN A 466 -16.68 -5.21 27.54
C ASN A 466 -16.85 -6.74 27.32
N SER A 467 -17.55 -7.11 26.26
CA SER A 467 -17.80 -8.50 25.88
C SER A 467 -16.58 -9.07 25.17
N THR A 468 -15.80 -9.89 25.87
CA THR A 468 -14.61 -10.52 25.29
C THR A 468 -14.97 -11.40 24.09
N THR A 469 -16.07 -12.16 24.17
CA THR A 469 -16.54 -13.05 23.10
C THR A 469 -16.92 -12.32 21.81
N ASP A 470 -17.35 -11.06 21.90
CA ASP A 470 -17.69 -10.28 20.71
C ASP A 470 -16.44 -9.69 20.07
N VAL A 471 -15.45 -9.28 20.86
CA VAL A 471 -14.19 -8.73 20.32
C VAL A 471 -13.24 -9.82 19.82
N GLU A 472 -13.31 -11.05 20.35
CA GLU A 472 -12.48 -12.19 19.92
C GLU A 472 -12.62 -12.46 18.42
N LYS A 473 -13.83 -12.29 17.89
CA LYS A 473 -14.14 -12.42 16.45
C LYS A 473 -13.34 -11.47 15.55
N PHE A 474 -12.81 -10.38 16.12
CA PHE A 474 -12.06 -9.35 15.41
C PHE A 474 -10.55 -9.44 15.64
N THR A 475 -10.08 -10.50 16.29
CA THR A 475 -8.65 -10.78 16.47
C THR A 475 -8.02 -11.37 15.23
N VAL A 476 -6.70 -11.22 15.10
CA VAL A 476 -5.89 -11.81 14.03
C VAL A 476 -6.15 -13.32 13.89
N GLN A 477 -6.32 -14.04 15.00
CA GLN A 477 -6.65 -15.47 15.01
C GLN A 477 -7.97 -15.79 14.29
N SER A 478 -9.00 -14.97 14.48
CA SER A 478 -10.31 -15.19 13.83
C SER A 478 -10.30 -14.85 12.34
N PHE A 479 -9.46 -13.91 11.93
CA PHE A 479 -9.29 -13.56 10.51
C PHE A 479 -8.39 -14.54 9.75
N LEU A 480 -7.35 -15.06 10.40
CA LEU A 480 -6.39 -15.99 9.83
C LEU A 480 -6.65 -17.41 10.35
N GLN A 481 -7.54 -18.13 9.68
CA GLN A 481 -7.82 -19.53 10.00
C GLN A 481 -6.52 -20.36 10.02
N GLY A 482 -6.29 -21.08 11.11
CA GLY A 482 -5.07 -21.88 11.28
C GLY A 482 -3.80 -21.09 11.58
N ALA A 483 -3.85 -19.76 11.80
CA ALA A 483 -2.69 -18.93 12.18
C ALA A 483 -1.86 -19.55 13.31
N ASN A 484 -2.52 -20.07 14.35
CA ASN A 484 -1.86 -20.75 15.46
C ASN A 484 -1.21 -22.11 15.10
N GLU A 485 -1.30 -22.58 13.85
CA GLU A 485 -0.68 -23.83 13.40
C GLU A 485 0.50 -23.55 12.47
N TRP A 486 0.33 -22.64 11.49
CA TRP A 486 1.38 -22.33 10.50
C TRP A 486 2.24 -21.11 10.84
N LEU A 487 1.76 -20.15 11.64
CA LEU A 487 2.62 -19.06 12.14
C LEU A 487 3.45 -19.48 13.36
N LYS A 488 3.03 -20.52 14.09
CA LYS A 488 3.83 -21.07 15.21
C LYS A 488 5.20 -21.61 14.77
N SER A 489 5.36 -22.00 13.51
CA SER A 489 6.64 -22.48 12.95
C SER A 489 7.54 -21.35 12.45
N THR A 490 7.07 -20.11 12.49
CA THR A 490 7.85 -18.92 12.15
C THR A 490 8.31 -18.29 13.46
N ASP A 491 9.60 -18.02 13.64
CA ASP A 491 10.15 -17.33 14.84
C ASP A 491 9.68 -15.86 14.96
N LEU A 492 8.58 -15.50 14.30
CA LEU A 492 7.95 -14.20 14.33
C LEU A 492 7.16 -14.06 15.63
N PRO A 493 7.38 -12.99 16.42
CA PRO A 493 6.55 -12.71 17.58
C PRO A 493 5.12 -12.38 17.11
N LEU A 494 4.21 -13.34 17.30
CA LEU A 494 2.81 -13.21 16.91
C LEU A 494 1.92 -12.97 18.14
N CYS A 495 1.08 -11.94 18.05
CA CYS A 495 -0.07 -11.73 18.90
C CYS A 495 -1.33 -12.10 18.14
N SER A 496 -1.80 -13.36 18.31
CA SER A 496 -2.98 -13.85 17.59
C SER A 496 -4.30 -13.59 18.32
N GLY A 497 -4.25 -13.40 19.65
CA GLY A 497 -5.42 -13.17 20.51
C GLY A 497 -5.61 -11.71 20.94
N LEU A 498 -6.60 -11.48 21.80
CA LEU A 498 -7.01 -10.16 22.31
C LEU A 498 -6.05 -9.56 23.33
N TYR A 499 -5.28 -10.41 24.01
CA TYR A 499 -4.43 -10.01 25.11
C TYR A 499 -2.97 -10.35 24.84
N ALA A 500 -2.05 -9.55 25.39
CA ALA A 500 -0.62 -9.79 25.21
C ALA A 500 -0.13 -11.08 25.91
N LYS A 501 -0.89 -11.62 26.89
CA LYS A 501 -0.70 -12.98 27.44
C LYS A 501 -0.96 -14.11 26.44
N ASP A 502 -1.72 -13.83 25.39
CA ASP A 502 -1.97 -14.77 24.29
C ASP A 502 -0.79 -14.77 23.29
N CYS A 503 0.15 -13.83 23.46
CA CYS A 503 1.40 -13.79 22.70
C CYS A 503 2.46 -14.63 23.43
N LYS A 504 3.02 -15.64 22.76
CA LYS A 504 4.26 -16.26 23.22
C LYS A 504 5.41 -15.29 23.00
N ARG A 505 5.96 -14.74 24.09
CA ARG A 505 7.36 -14.33 24.12
C ARG A 505 8.17 -15.58 24.40
N ASP A 506 8.69 -16.22 23.36
CA ASP A 506 9.85 -17.05 23.60
C ASP A 506 10.96 -16.13 24.08
N SER A 507 11.43 -16.40 25.29
CA SER A 507 12.61 -15.80 25.89
C SER A 507 13.82 -16.16 25.04
N ALA A 508 13.96 -15.51 23.88
CA ALA A 508 15.21 -15.45 23.17
C ALA A 508 16.17 -14.65 24.04
N GLN A 509 17.16 -15.35 24.56
CA GLN A 509 18.20 -14.82 25.41
C GLN A 509 18.81 -13.58 24.76
N VAL A 510 18.93 -12.55 25.57
CA VAL A 510 19.84 -11.43 25.38
C VAL A 510 21.22 -11.98 25.00
N TYR A 511 21.68 -11.65 23.80
CA TYR A 511 23.10 -11.49 23.49
C TYR A 511 23.28 -10.14 22.81
#